data_AF-A0A2V7U2A6-F1
#
_entry.id   AF-A0A2V7U2A6-F1
#
_cell.length_a   1.000
_cell.length_b   1.000
_cell.length_c   1.000
_cell.angle_alpha   90.00
_cell.angle_beta   90.00
_cell.angle_gamma   90.00
#
_symmetry.space_group_name_H-M   'P 1'
#
loop_
_entity.id
_entity.type
_entity.pdbx_description
1 polymer ?
#
loop_
_entity_poly.entity_id
_entity_poly.type
_entity_poly.pdbx_seq_one_letter_code
_entity_poly.pdbx_strand_id
1 'polypeptide(L)'
;MREETVLGRDVEGTAIPYGDKVPLTAGSPVIITQALGGSYTIVTMQGYMIRIDGKDADAIGKEPMAAPTAEELAGRPLIDLVWDQLKTCYDPEIPVNVVELGLVHSAEATPLPDGG
;
A
#
# COMPACT_ATOMS: atom_id res chain seq x y z
N MET A 1 -8.55 7.63 8.02
CA MET A 1 -10.01 7.42 8.22
C MET A 1 -10.28 5.92 8.16
N ARG A 2 -10.96 5.34 9.16
CA ARG A 2 -11.27 3.90 9.18
C ARG A 2 -12.51 3.65 8.35
N GLU A 3 -12.39 2.85 7.29
CA GLU A 3 -13.51 2.54 6.38
C GLU A 3 -13.91 1.08 6.59
N GLU A 4 -15.17 0.84 6.95
CA GLU A 4 -15.73 -0.51 7.04
C GLU A 4 -16.11 -0.99 5.65
N THR A 5 -15.62 -2.16 5.26
CA THR A 5 -15.93 -2.80 3.98
C THR A 5 -16.12 -4.30 4.18
N VAL A 6 -16.68 -4.96 3.17
CA VAL A 6 -16.83 -6.41 3.13
C VAL A 6 -15.98 -6.93 1.98
N LEU A 7 -15.23 -8.00 2.23
CA LEU A 7 -14.42 -8.62 1.19
C LEU A 7 -15.30 -9.14 0.04
N GLY A 8 -15.08 -8.64 -1.17
CA GLY A 8 -15.85 -9.02 -2.36
C GLY A 8 -15.45 -10.37 -2.96
N ARG A 9 -14.21 -10.82 -2.70
CA ARG A 9 -13.68 -12.11 -3.14
C ARG A 9 -12.68 -12.66 -2.14
N ASP A 10 -12.34 -13.93 -2.32
CA ASP A 10 -11.25 -14.56 -1.58
C ASP A 10 -9.91 -13.93 -1.99
N VAL A 11 -9.06 -13.67 -1.01
CA VAL A 11 -7.74 -13.04 -1.20
C VAL A 11 -6.74 -13.56 -0.18
N GLU A 12 -5.48 -13.68 -0.57
CA GLU A 12 -4.40 -13.98 0.37
C GLU A 12 -3.76 -12.68 0.85
N GLY A 13 -3.77 -12.45 2.16
CA GLY A 13 -3.09 -11.33 2.80
C GLY A 13 -1.84 -11.77 3.56
N THR A 14 -1.09 -10.80 4.07
CA THR A 14 0.07 -11.02 4.92
C THR A 14 -0.18 -10.47 6.32
N ALA A 15 -0.11 -11.31 7.36
CA ALA A 15 -0.31 -10.90 8.74
C ALA A 15 0.77 -9.91 9.21
N ILE A 16 0.36 -8.84 9.89
CA ILE A 16 1.26 -7.86 10.51
C ILE A 16 1.27 -8.11 12.02
N PRO A 17 2.45 -8.19 12.69
CA PRO A 17 3.81 -7.98 12.17
C PRO A 17 4.52 -9.25 11.68
N TYR A 18 3.89 -10.42 11.79
CA TYR A 18 4.57 -11.73 11.69
C TYR A 18 4.97 -12.14 10.27
N GLY A 19 4.29 -11.63 9.24
CA GLY A 19 4.61 -11.91 7.84
C GLY A 19 3.97 -13.16 7.24
N ASP A 20 3.22 -13.94 8.03
CA ASP A 20 2.58 -15.16 7.56
C ASP A 20 1.48 -14.88 6.52
N LYS A 21 1.34 -15.78 5.54
CA LYS A 21 0.24 -15.72 4.56
C LYS A 21 -1.05 -16.22 5.20
N VAL A 22 -2.09 -15.38 5.13
CA VAL A 22 -3.40 -15.67 5.71
C VAL A 22 -4.45 -15.59 4.61
N PRO A 23 -5.18 -16.68 4.32
CA PRO A 23 -6.30 -16.65 3.42
C PRO A 23 -7.47 -15.90 4.06
N LEU A 24 -8.09 -15.01 3.30
CA LEU A 24 -9.28 -14.26 3.68
C LEU A 24 -10.44 -14.66 2.78
N THR A 25 -11.58 -14.95 3.40
CA THR A 25 -12.78 -15.41 2.70
C THR A 25 -13.68 -14.23 2.36
N ALA A 26 -14.25 -14.26 1.15
CA ALA A 26 -15.28 -13.34 0.69
C ALA A 26 -16.45 -13.28 1.68
N GLY A 27 -17.04 -12.11 1.83
CA GLY A 27 -18.11 -11.85 2.80
C GLY A 27 -17.63 -11.53 4.22
N SER A 28 -16.32 -11.63 4.49
CA SER A 28 -15.80 -11.25 5.82
C SER A 28 -15.77 -9.72 5.96
N PRO A 29 -16.37 -9.15 7.04
CA PRO A 29 -16.29 -7.73 7.32
C PRO A 29 -14.88 -7.38 7.82
N VAL A 30 -14.32 -6.30 7.27
CA VAL A 30 -12.98 -5.80 7.59
C VAL A 30 -12.97 -4.28 7.66
N ILE A 31 -12.04 -3.72 8.42
CA ILE A 31 -11.85 -2.27 8.52
C ILE A 31 -10.55 -1.91 7.81
N ILE A 32 -10.62 -1.11 6.76
CA ILE A 32 -9.43 -0.54 6.11
C ILE A 32 -8.89 0.55 7.04
N THR A 33 -7.66 0.38 7.51
CA THR A 33 -7.02 1.32 8.44
C THR A 33 -6.02 2.23 7.77
N GLN A 34 -5.29 1.73 6.77
CA GLN A 34 -4.22 2.47 6.10
C GLN A 34 -4.12 2.10 4.63
N ALA A 35 -3.78 3.09 3.80
CA ALA A 35 -3.31 2.91 2.44
C ALA A 35 -1.87 3.43 2.37
N LEU A 36 -0.92 2.53 2.11
CA LEU A 36 0.51 2.80 2.10
C LEU A 36 1.08 2.37 0.76
N GLY A 37 1.31 3.33 -0.14
CA GLY A 37 2.25 3.14 -1.24
C GLY A 37 2.02 1.90 -2.11
N GLY A 38 0.77 1.55 -2.42
CA GLY A 38 0.44 0.35 -3.19
C GLY A 38 0.10 -0.88 -2.35
N SER A 39 -0.18 -0.73 -1.06
CA SER A 39 -0.74 -1.76 -0.19
C SER A 39 -1.79 -1.19 0.75
N TYR A 40 -2.68 -2.05 1.23
CA TYR A 40 -3.73 -1.70 2.17
C TYR A 40 -3.58 -2.50 3.45
N THR A 41 -3.66 -1.84 4.59
CA THR A 41 -3.77 -2.53 5.88
C THR A 41 -5.23 -2.60 6.26
N ILE A 42 -5.70 -3.82 6.52
CA ILE A 42 -7.03 -4.10 7.02
C ILE A 42 -6.95 -4.70 8.42
N VAL A 43 -7.99 -4.49 9.21
CA VAL A 43 -8.20 -5.12 10.51
C VAL A 43 -9.43 -6.01 10.44
N THR A 44 -9.27 -7.30 10.74
CA THR A 44 -10.40 -8.22 10.84
C THR A 44 -11.22 -7.94 12.10
N MET A 45 -12.46 -8.43 12.16
CA MET A 45 -13.28 -8.31 13.38
C MET A 45 -12.67 -8.97 14.61
N GLN A 46 -11.76 -9.93 14.44
CA GLN A 46 -11.00 -10.53 15.55
C GLN A 46 -9.81 -9.67 16.00
N GLY A 47 -9.56 -8.53 15.34
CA GLY A 47 -8.47 -7.61 15.66
C GLY A 47 -7.14 -7.90 14.96
N TYR A 48 -7.09 -8.86 14.01
CA TYR A 48 -5.86 -9.15 13.27
C TYR A 48 -5.60 -8.10 12.20
N MET A 49 -4.37 -7.56 12.17
CA MET A 49 -3.91 -6.67 11.10
C MET A 49 -3.35 -7.51 9.95
N ILE A 50 -3.85 -7.27 8.75
CA ILE A 50 -3.46 -7.98 7.54
C ILE A 50 -3.16 -6.95 6.44
N ARG A 51 -2.02 -7.12 5.78
CA ARG A 51 -1.63 -6.38 4.59
C ARG A 51 -2.19 -7.05 3.34
N ILE A 52 -2.88 -6.29 2.50
CA ILE A 52 -3.32 -6.66 1.16
C ILE A 52 -2.44 -5.91 0.15
N ASP A 53 -1.93 -6.60 -0.85
CA ASP A 53 -1.17 -5.96 -1.93
C ASP A 53 -2.13 -5.15 -2.83
N GLY A 54 -1.67 -4.04 -3.40
CA GLY A 54 -2.51 -3.12 -4.17
C GLY A 54 -3.11 -3.71 -5.45
N LYS A 55 -2.52 -4.78 -5.98
CA LYS A 55 -3.12 -5.58 -7.07
C LYS A 55 -4.43 -6.26 -6.68
N ASP A 56 -4.62 -6.51 -5.39
CA ASP A 56 -5.78 -7.19 -4.81
C ASP A 56 -6.73 -6.19 -4.10
N ALA A 57 -6.58 -4.89 -4.36
CA ALA A 57 -7.40 -3.86 -3.75
C ALA A 57 -8.89 -3.95 -4.15
N ASP A 58 -9.17 -4.58 -5.28
CA ASP A 58 -10.53 -4.87 -5.72
C ASP A 58 -11.28 -5.75 -4.71
N ALA A 59 -10.57 -6.63 -3.99
CA ALA A 59 -11.16 -7.47 -2.94
C ALA A 59 -11.76 -6.65 -1.78
N ILE A 60 -11.25 -5.44 -1.54
CA ILE A 60 -11.72 -4.54 -0.48
C ILE A 60 -12.57 -3.36 -1.03
N GLY A 61 -12.94 -3.41 -2.31
CA GLY A 61 -13.74 -2.37 -2.96
C GLY A 61 -12.95 -1.10 -3.32
N LYS A 62 -11.63 -1.18 -3.40
CA LYS A 62 -10.75 -0.10 -3.87
C LYS A 62 -10.29 -0.37 -5.29
N GLU A 63 -9.91 0.68 -6.01
CA GLU A 63 -9.35 0.50 -7.35
C GLU A 63 -7.98 -0.17 -7.23
N PRO A 64 -7.73 -1.29 -7.94
CA PRO A 64 -6.44 -1.95 -7.93
C PRO A 64 -5.38 -0.99 -8.47
N MET A 65 -4.39 -0.70 -7.65
CA MET A 65 -3.30 0.17 -8.06
C MET A 65 -2.32 -0.68 -8.88
N ALA A 66 -2.39 -0.53 -10.20
CA ALA A 66 -1.47 -1.18 -11.12
C ALA A 66 -0.04 -0.70 -10.84
N ALA A 67 0.91 -1.62 -10.86
CA ALA A 67 2.32 -1.23 -10.85
C ALA A 67 2.60 -0.39 -12.11
N PRO A 68 3.37 0.71 -12.00
CA PRO A 68 3.72 1.52 -13.14
C PRO A 68 4.43 0.66 -14.19
N THR A 69 4.04 0.83 -15.45
CA THR A 69 4.59 0.08 -16.58
C THR A 69 6.01 0.52 -16.90
N ALA A 70 6.79 -0.36 -17.53
CA ALA A 70 8.16 -0.05 -17.91
C ALA A 70 8.23 1.17 -18.85
N GLU A 71 7.22 1.40 -19.69
CA GLU A 71 7.15 2.59 -20.54
C GLU A 71 6.89 3.88 -19.75
N GLU A 72 6.07 3.84 -18.69
CA GLU A 72 5.81 5.01 -17.81
C GLU A 72 7.01 5.38 -16.95
N LEU A 73 7.84 4.39 -16.64
CA LEU A 73 9.07 4.55 -15.87
C LEU A 73 10.25 4.98 -16.77
N ALA A 74 10.16 4.76 -18.08
CA ALA A 74 11.25 5.00 -19.01
C ALA A 74 11.60 6.50 -19.11
N GLY A 75 12.88 6.82 -18.94
CA GLY A 75 13.42 8.18 -19.10
C GLY A 75 13.16 9.12 -17.92
N ARG A 76 12.48 8.67 -16.85
CA ARG A 76 12.33 9.44 -15.62
C ARG A 76 13.45 9.12 -14.63
N PRO A 77 14.00 10.13 -13.91
CA PRO A 77 14.91 9.87 -12.80
C PRO A 77 14.25 8.99 -11.74
N LEU A 78 14.97 7.97 -11.26
CA LEU A 78 14.48 7.08 -10.19
C LEU A 78 13.98 7.86 -8.97
N ILE A 79 14.66 8.95 -8.64
CA ILE A 79 14.32 9.77 -7.49
C ILE A 79 12.93 10.41 -7.61
N ASP A 80 12.51 10.81 -8.81
CA ASP A 80 11.20 11.40 -9.02
C ASP A 80 10.09 10.36 -8.81
N LEU A 81 10.34 9.12 -9.23
CA LEU A 81 9.44 7.99 -9.03
C LEU A 81 9.29 7.64 -7.54
N VAL A 82 10.39 7.69 -6.79
CA VAL A 82 10.37 7.49 -5.33
C VAL A 82 9.52 8.58 -4.66
N TRP A 83 9.71 9.84 -5.04
CA TRP A 83 8.91 10.95 -4.50
C TRP A 83 7.43 10.83 -4.82
N ASP A 84 7.09 10.44 -6.05
CA ASP A 84 5.70 10.20 -6.44
C ASP A 84 5.07 9.08 -5.59
N GLN A 85 5.80 7.99 -5.37
CA GLN A 85 5.31 6.90 -4.53
C GLN A 85 5.14 7.33 -3.07
N LEU A 86 6.07 8.09 -2.51
CA LEU A 86 5.98 8.59 -1.13
C LEU A 86 4.76 9.49 -0.92
N LYS A 87 4.36 10.28 -1.93
CA LYS A 87 3.14 11.11 -1.87
C LYS A 87 1.85 10.29 -1.80
N THR A 88 1.88 9.00 -2.16
CA THR A 88 0.73 8.10 -2.01
C THR A 88 0.62 7.47 -0.61
N CYS A 89 1.59 7.73 0.27
CA CYS A 89 1.55 7.29 1.66
C CYS A 89 0.91 8.39 2.53
N TYR A 90 -0.24 8.08 3.13
CA TYR A 90 -1.00 9.02 3.95
C TYR A 90 -0.85 8.73 5.44
N ASP A 91 -0.86 9.79 6.25
CA ASP A 91 -0.94 9.64 7.70
C ASP A 91 -2.34 9.09 8.09
N PRO A 92 -2.41 8.13 9.03
CA PRO A 92 -3.68 7.52 9.41
C PRO A 92 -4.62 8.45 10.18
N GLU A 93 -4.06 9.43 10.90
CA GLU A 93 -4.81 10.36 11.76
C GLU A 93 -5.10 11.68 11.04
N ILE A 94 -4.19 12.12 10.15
CA ILE A 94 -4.26 13.38 9.43
C ILE A 94 -4.37 13.07 7.92
N PRO A 95 -5.40 13.58 7.21
CA PRO A 95 -5.63 13.25 5.79
C PRO A 95 -4.69 14.01 4.83
N VAL A 96 -3.38 13.95 5.10
CA VAL A 96 -2.29 14.57 4.32
C VAL A 96 -1.19 13.53 4.13
N ASN A 97 -0.49 13.58 2.99
CA ASN A 97 0.58 12.63 2.72
C ASN A 97 1.88 12.94 3.49
N VAL A 98 2.72 11.93 3.71
CA VAL A 98 3.95 12.04 4.52
C VAL A 98 4.96 13.05 3.97
N VAL A 99 4.92 13.32 2.66
CA VAL A 99 5.79 14.32 2.01
C VAL A 99 5.30 15.73 2.32
N GLU A 100 4.00 16.00 2.12
CA GLU A 100 3.38 17.30 2.42
C GLU A 100 3.34 17.62 3.91
N LEU A 101 3.24 16.59 4.76
CA LEU A 101 3.40 16.74 6.21
C LEU A 101 4.83 17.12 6.62
N GLY A 102 5.81 17.01 5.72
CA GLY A 102 7.21 17.28 6.00
C GLY A 102 7.91 16.19 6.83
N LEU A 103 7.35 14.97 6.87
CA LEU A 103 7.95 13.82 7.56
C LEU A 103 9.13 13.23 6.77
N VAL A 104 9.19 13.49 5.46
CA VAL A 104 10.32 13.12 4.60
C VAL A 104 11.21 14.34 4.37
N HIS A 105 12.42 14.32 4.91
CA HIS A 105 13.35 15.46 4.81
C HIS A 105 14.18 15.46 3.52
N SER A 106 14.62 14.29 3.07
CA SER A 106 15.38 14.12 1.84
C SER A 106 15.23 12.69 1.32
N ALA A 107 15.47 12.53 0.02
CA ALA A 107 15.62 11.24 -0.63
C ALA A 107 16.74 11.39 -1.68
N GLU A 108 17.63 10.41 -1.75
CA GLU A 108 18.78 10.40 -2.66
C GLU A 108 18.85 9.04 -3.36
N ALA A 109 19.20 9.04 -4.64
CA ALA A 109 19.40 7.83 -5.43
C ALA A 109 20.87 7.75 -5.85
N THR A 110 21.56 6.70 -5.40
CA THR A 110 22.96 6.45 -5.76
C THR A 110 23.05 5.22 -6.67
N PRO A 111 23.84 5.28 -7.76
CA PRO A 111 24.11 4.10 -8.56
C PRO A 111 24.80 3.03 -7.73
N LEU A 112 24.37 1.77 -7.89
CA LEU A 112 25.08 0.63 -7.33
C LEU A 112 26.41 0.44 -8.10
N PRO A 113 27.52 0.13 -7.41
CA PRO A 113 28.75 -0.30 -8.09
C PRO A 113 28.48 -1.65 -8.75
N ASP A 114 28.73 -1.72 -10.06
CA ASP A 114 28.45 -2.84 -10.98
C ASP A 114 26.96 -3.16 -11.18
N GLY A 115 26.37 -2.46 -12.17
CA GLY A 115 25.05 -2.69 -12.79
C GLY A 115 24.23 -3.86 -12.25
N GLY A 116 23.24 -3.54 -11.42
CA GLY A 116 22.17 -4.45 -11.02
C GLY A 116 21.21 -4.76 -12.15
#